data_AF-A0A2G9ML24-F1
#
_entry.id   AF-A0A2G9ML24-F1
#
_cell.length_a   1.000
_cell.length_b   1.000
_cell.length_c   1.000
_cell.angle_alpha   90.00
_cell.angle_beta   90.00
_cell.angle_gamma   90.00
#
_symmetry.space_group_name_H-M   'P 1'
#
loop_
_entity.id
_entity.type
_entity.pdbx_description
1 polymer ?
#
loop_
_entity_poly.entity_id
_entity_poly.type
_entity_poly.pdbx_seq_one_letter_code
_entity_poly.pdbx_strand_id
1 'polypeptide(L)'
;MGRLRENKMVNKKIHIIGKNNELLEQLCKEQSEKLDVLSHEDLNEEIKESFLTKIVFLTEAENYAGTLKSIRQKRKDIFLVGFDQTSGLSGKDQYVHGLNLLKETSSNLVYSYDDKTEISMIIAPEETKYHETKDQEETLKNLVEMAYLRSHLTFTRSTVIAGEPVSWNSELVPEALRTVINYCIKQGAYKTFRGSTVGHFAAKLDEKTFLTSRRKTNFNDLDKIGLVKIVTDGPDSVLAYGSKPSVGGQSQRIIFGQNQKYNCIVHFHSPKKKNSLVPAVSQREYECGSHECGKNTAQGLKKFGNLSAVYLDNHGPNIVFHSSINSQEVINFIEENFDLAKKTGGYVE
;
A
#
# COMPACT_ATOMS: atom_id res chain seq x y z
N MET A 1 -30.50 14.61 19.62
CA MET A 1 -29.60 15.44 18.80
C MET A 1 -28.23 15.47 19.45
N GLY A 2 -27.35 14.53 19.08
CA GLY A 2 -26.00 14.46 19.62
C GLY A 2 -25.11 15.48 18.91
N ARG A 3 -24.47 16.36 19.69
CA ARG A 3 -23.47 17.32 19.19
C ARG A 3 -22.35 16.53 18.52
N LEU A 4 -22.18 16.73 17.21
CA LEU A 4 -20.95 16.44 16.49
C LEU A 4 -19.83 17.14 17.28
N ARG A 5 -18.93 16.34 17.87
CA ARG A 5 -17.68 16.88 18.38
C ARG A 5 -16.92 17.38 17.14
N GLU A 6 -16.78 18.69 17.01
CA GLU A 6 -15.73 19.28 16.20
C GLU A 6 -14.42 18.64 16.63
N ASN A 7 -13.88 17.75 15.79
CA ASN A 7 -12.50 17.33 15.92
C ASN A 7 -11.66 18.58 15.70
N LYS A 8 -11.19 19.20 16.78
CA LYS A 8 -10.11 20.18 16.71
C LYS A 8 -8.96 19.52 15.95
N MET A 9 -8.76 19.96 14.71
CA MET A 9 -7.73 19.48 13.82
C MET A 9 -6.38 19.67 14.49
N VAL A 10 -5.61 18.60 14.62
CA VAL A 10 -4.22 18.70 15.06
C VAL A 10 -3.48 19.44 13.94
N ASN A 11 -3.07 20.69 14.18
CA ASN A 11 -2.28 21.49 13.25
C ASN A 11 -0.96 20.75 12.94
N LYS A 12 -0.93 20.03 11.81
CA LYS A 12 0.22 19.26 11.35
C LYS A 12 1.15 20.16 10.55
N LYS A 13 2.44 20.10 10.89
CA LYS A 13 3.48 20.86 10.20
C LYS A 13 3.89 20.14 8.91
N ILE A 14 3.83 20.86 7.79
CA ILE A 14 4.35 20.42 6.50
C ILE A 14 5.74 21.04 6.32
N HIS A 15 6.71 20.26 5.83
CA HIS A 15 8.00 20.78 5.40
C HIS A 15 8.22 20.54 3.91
N ILE A 16 8.67 21.58 3.21
CA ILE A 16 9.23 21.48 1.86
C ILE A 16 10.73 21.71 1.97
N ILE A 17 11.52 20.83 1.36
CA ILE A 17 12.97 20.83 1.49
C ILE A 17 13.62 20.70 0.12
N GLY A 18 14.49 21.64 -0.22
CA GLY A 18 15.17 21.70 -1.52
C GLY A 18 14.82 23.00 -2.24
N LYS A 19 14.77 22.95 -3.57
CA LYS A 19 14.43 24.13 -4.37
C LYS A 19 13.01 24.58 -4.10
N ASN A 20 12.84 25.90 -4.01
CA ASN A 20 11.54 26.53 -3.91
C ASN A 20 10.68 26.15 -5.13
N ASN A 21 9.48 25.66 -4.85
CA ASN A 21 8.42 25.42 -5.82
C ASN A 21 7.20 26.20 -5.34
N GLU A 22 7.01 27.41 -5.88
CA GLU A 22 5.99 28.35 -5.42
C GLU A 22 4.58 27.76 -5.44
N LEU A 23 4.28 26.97 -6.48
CA LEU A 23 2.98 26.30 -6.61
C LEU A 23 2.79 25.24 -5.52
N LEU A 24 3.79 24.40 -5.26
CA LEU A 24 3.75 23.42 -4.18
C LEU A 24 3.60 24.11 -2.81
N GLU A 25 4.32 25.20 -2.58
CA GLU A 25 4.20 26.00 -1.36
C GLU A 25 2.80 26.58 -1.18
N GLN A 26 2.22 27.15 -2.23
CA GLN A 26 0.85 27.68 -2.20
C GLN A 26 -0.15 26.58 -1.87
N LEU A 27 -0.09 25.45 -2.57
CA LEU A 27 -0.98 24.30 -2.34
C LEU A 27 -0.84 23.73 -0.93
N CYS A 28 0.38 23.71 -0.37
CA CYS A 28 0.60 23.26 1.01
C CYS A 28 0.01 24.24 2.04
N LYS A 29 0.10 25.56 1.80
CA LYS A 29 -0.53 26.58 2.66
C LYS A 29 -2.06 26.49 2.66
N GLU A 30 -2.66 26.09 1.54
CA GLU A 30 -4.11 25.86 1.46
C GLU A 30 -4.57 24.65 2.30
N GLN A 31 -3.70 23.65 2.49
CA GLN A 31 -4.01 22.41 3.24
C GLN A 31 -3.57 22.45 4.71
N SER A 32 -2.67 23.35 5.09
CA SER A 32 -2.21 23.52 6.47
C SER A 32 -1.87 24.96 6.80
N GLU A 33 -2.35 25.43 7.96
CA GLU A 33 -1.99 26.74 8.53
C GLU A 33 -0.51 26.83 8.93
N LYS A 34 0.21 25.70 9.00
CA LYS A 34 1.64 25.63 9.41
C LYS A 34 2.47 24.95 8.33
N LEU A 35 3.06 25.76 7.46
CA LEU A 35 4.06 25.35 6.47
C LEU A 35 5.41 25.99 6.80
N ASP A 36 6.45 25.16 6.83
CA ASP A 36 7.83 25.61 6.89
C ASP A 36 8.58 25.16 5.64
N VAL A 37 9.25 26.09 4.99
CA VAL A 37 10.12 25.82 3.85
C VAL A 37 11.55 25.85 4.38
N LEU A 38 12.24 24.72 4.29
CA LEU A 38 13.58 24.56 4.85
C LEU A 38 14.61 24.45 3.74
N SER A 39 15.79 25.00 3.99
CA SER A 39 16.94 24.73 3.14
C SER A 39 17.44 23.30 3.34
N HIS A 40 18.32 22.83 2.46
CA HIS A 40 18.96 21.52 2.64
C HIS A 40 19.86 21.46 3.88
N GLU A 41 20.44 22.58 4.29
CA GLU A 41 21.34 22.68 5.45
C GLU A 41 20.56 22.49 6.77
N ASP A 42 19.31 22.97 6.81
CA ASP A 42 18.41 22.87 7.97
C ASP A 42 17.84 21.46 8.19
N LEU A 43 18.00 20.56 7.21
CA LEU A 43 17.50 19.18 7.22
C LEU A 43 17.96 18.39 8.46
N ASN A 44 19.18 18.69 8.94
CA ASN A 44 19.84 17.90 9.98
C ASN A 44 19.42 18.23 11.40
N GLU A 45 18.94 19.44 11.68
CA GLU A 45 18.52 19.86 13.03
C GLU A 45 17.00 19.73 13.18
N GLU A 46 16.22 20.26 12.23
CA GLU A 46 14.78 20.39 12.45
C GLU A 46 13.99 19.10 12.23
N ILE A 47 14.39 18.25 11.25
CA ILE A 47 13.79 16.93 11.07
C ILE A 47 14.17 15.98 12.21
N LYS A 48 15.22 16.24 12.99
CA LYS A 48 15.55 15.39 14.15
C LYS A 48 14.69 15.73 15.37
N GLU A 49 14.31 16.99 15.54
CA GLU A 49 13.76 17.47 16.81
C GLU A 49 12.24 17.73 16.77
N SER A 50 11.65 17.99 15.61
CA SER A 50 10.22 18.31 15.52
C SER A 50 9.32 17.05 15.51
N PHE A 51 8.69 16.78 16.67
CA PHE A 51 7.62 15.78 16.83
C PHE A 51 6.31 16.16 16.12
N LEU A 52 6.17 17.42 15.70
CA LEU A 52 4.97 17.94 15.04
C LEU A 52 5.00 17.78 13.52
N THR A 53 6.18 17.56 12.95
CA THR A 53 6.36 17.31 11.52
C THR A 53 5.71 15.99 11.12
N LYS A 54 4.74 16.07 10.20
CA LYS A 54 4.02 14.88 9.71
C LYS A 54 4.18 14.65 8.23
N ILE A 55 4.48 15.68 7.44
CA ILE A 55 4.66 15.56 5.99
C ILE A 55 5.96 16.26 5.61
N VAL A 56 6.78 15.59 4.79
CA VAL A 56 8.01 16.14 4.23
C VAL A 56 8.00 15.90 2.72
N PHE A 57 8.09 16.99 1.95
CA PHE A 57 8.35 16.98 0.52
C PHE A 57 9.83 17.30 0.30
N LEU A 58 10.60 16.33 -0.21
CA LEU A 58 11.99 16.58 -0.60
C LEU A 58 12.02 16.81 -2.10
N THR A 59 12.27 18.04 -2.54
CA THR A 59 12.23 18.42 -3.96
C THR A 59 13.59 18.32 -4.65
N GLU A 60 14.69 18.53 -3.91
CA GLU A 60 16.06 18.46 -4.44
C GLU A 60 17.08 18.17 -3.34
N ALA A 61 18.21 17.54 -3.70
CA ALA A 61 19.39 17.30 -2.87
C ALA A 61 20.56 16.74 -3.69
N GLU A 62 21.81 17.07 -3.33
CA GLU A 62 23.02 16.57 -4.03
C GLU A 62 23.12 15.03 -4.08
N ASN A 63 22.75 14.36 -2.99
CA ASN A 63 22.60 12.90 -2.94
C ASN A 63 21.13 12.53 -2.69
N TYR A 64 20.28 12.84 -3.66
CA TYR A 64 18.83 12.78 -3.52
C TYR A 64 18.29 11.45 -2.93
N ALA A 65 18.60 10.32 -3.58
CA ALA A 65 18.16 9.02 -3.11
C ALA A 65 18.79 8.63 -1.76
N GLY A 66 20.05 9.02 -1.51
CA GLY A 66 20.72 8.81 -0.23
C GLY A 66 20.08 9.59 0.91
N THR A 67 19.68 10.83 0.66
CA THR A 67 18.98 11.69 1.61
C THR A 67 17.61 11.13 1.97
N LEU A 68 16.80 10.74 0.97
CA LEU A 68 15.50 10.08 1.24
C LEU A 68 15.68 8.83 2.10
N LYS A 69 16.68 7.98 1.79
CA LYS A 69 17.00 6.78 2.58
C LYS A 69 17.37 7.15 4.01
N SER A 70 18.22 8.15 4.21
CA SER A 70 18.67 8.62 5.53
C SER A 70 17.51 9.14 6.38
N ILE A 71 16.66 10.01 5.81
CA ILE A 71 15.45 10.50 6.47
C ILE A 71 14.57 9.32 6.85
N ARG A 72 14.28 8.42 5.91
CA ARG A 72 13.38 7.30 6.14
C ARG A 72 13.93 6.30 7.15
N GLN A 73 15.25 6.16 7.31
CA GLN A 73 15.83 5.30 8.34
C GLN A 73 15.59 5.85 9.75
N LYS A 74 15.65 7.18 9.92
CA LYS A 74 15.53 7.86 11.22
C LYS A 74 14.08 8.22 11.57
N ARG A 75 13.28 8.64 10.59
CA ARG A 75 11.90 9.13 10.74
C ARG A 75 10.92 8.23 10.00
N LYS A 76 10.51 7.13 10.65
CA LYS A 76 9.44 6.24 10.14
C LYS A 76 8.04 6.80 10.37
N ASP A 77 7.94 7.82 11.20
CA ASP A 77 6.72 8.47 11.68
C ASP A 77 6.23 9.61 10.78
N ILE A 78 7.04 10.05 9.82
CA ILE A 78 6.68 11.06 8.83
C ILE A 78 6.13 10.43 7.55
N PHE A 79 5.26 11.18 6.90
CA PHE A 79 4.84 10.93 5.53
C PHE A 79 5.87 11.59 4.59
N LEU A 80 6.63 10.77 3.87
CA LEU A 80 7.74 11.24 3.01
C LEU A 80 7.33 11.18 1.54
N VAL A 81 7.46 12.30 0.85
CA VAL A 81 7.22 12.44 -0.58
C VAL A 81 8.54 12.76 -1.28
N GLY A 82 8.91 11.92 -2.25
CA GLY A 82 10.03 12.20 -3.16
C GLY A 82 9.56 12.88 -4.45
N PHE A 83 10.45 13.63 -5.09
CA PHE A 83 10.33 14.24 -6.40
C PHE A 83 11.37 13.60 -7.31
N ASP A 84 10.90 13.12 -8.44
CA ASP A 84 11.67 12.47 -9.47
C ASP A 84 11.58 13.31 -10.74
N GLN A 85 12.73 13.71 -11.29
CA GLN A 85 12.78 14.46 -12.53
C GLN A 85 13.48 13.61 -13.60
N THR A 86 12.85 13.50 -14.75
CA THR A 86 13.31 12.74 -15.92
C THR A 86 13.33 13.64 -17.15
N SER A 87 13.95 13.18 -18.25
CA SER A 87 14.00 13.94 -19.50
C SER A 87 13.84 13.06 -20.73
N GLY A 88 12.75 13.26 -21.46
CA GLY A 88 12.43 12.56 -22.70
C GLY A 88 12.03 11.10 -22.53
N LEU A 89 11.69 10.66 -21.31
CA LEU A 89 11.19 9.32 -21.07
C LEU A 89 9.73 9.19 -21.48
N SER A 90 9.35 7.98 -21.93
CA SER A 90 7.94 7.64 -22.08
C SER A 90 7.26 7.56 -20.71
N GLY A 91 5.93 7.74 -20.63
CA GLY A 91 5.20 7.60 -19.35
C GLY A 91 5.42 6.24 -18.67
N LYS A 92 5.62 5.16 -19.45
CA LYS A 92 5.98 3.83 -18.92
C LYS A 92 7.36 3.85 -18.26
N ASP A 93 8.38 4.38 -18.94
CA ASP A 93 9.76 4.39 -18.45
C ASP A 93 9.93 5.34 -17.26
N GLN A 94 9.27 6.50 -17.32
CA GLN A 94 9.17 7.45 -16.22
C GLN A 94 8.53 6.81 -14.97
N TYR A 95 7.41 6.10 -15.14
CA TYR A 95 6.79 5.35 -14.05
C TYR A 95 7.75 4.32 -13.43
N VAL A 96 8.45 3.53 -14.25
CA VAL A 96 9.40 2.51 -13.76
C VAL A 96 10.55 3.18 -13.00
N HIS A 97 11.06 4.31 -13.50
CA HIS A 97 12.10 5.09 -12.85
C HIS A 97 11.66 5.59 -11.47
N GLY A 98 10.53 6.28 -11.39
CA GLY A 98 10.01 6.78 -10.12
C GLY A 98 9.55 5.67 -9.17
N LEU A 99 9.06 4.52 -9.68
CA LEU A 99 8.76 3.36 -8.85
C LEU A 99 10.02 2.75 -8.23
N ASN A 100 11.13 2.70 -8.98
CA ASN A 100 12.41 2.27 -8.44
C ASN A 100 12.86 3.18 -7.30
N LEU A 101 12.81 4.49 -7.49
CA LEU A 101 13.10 5.48 -6.45
C LEU A 101 12.22 5.27 -5.22
N LEU A 102 10.91 5.11 -5.39
CA LEU A 102 9.95 4.87 -4.30
C LEU A 102 10.34 3.64 -3.47
N LYS A 103 10.59 2.50 -4.14
CA LYS A 103 10.90 1.24 -3.45
C LYS A 103 12.26 1.28 -2.76
N GLU A 104 13.26 1.91 -3.37
CA GLU A 104 14.60 2.06 -2.81
C GLU A 104 14.65 2.91 -1.57
N THR A 105 13.91 4.01 -1.59
CA THR A 105 13.89 5.00 -0.52
C THR A 105 12.83 4.67 0.53
N SER A 106 11.91 3.75 0.20
CA SER A 106 10.71 3.47 1.00
C SER A 106 9.90 4.75 1.28
N SER A 107 9.85 5.68 0.33
CA SER A 107 8.99 6.87 0.38
C SER A 107 7.50 6.46 0.33
N ASN A 108 6.62 7.29 0.89
CA ASN A 108 5.18 7.01 0.84
C ASN A 108 4.61 7.31 -0.55
N LEU A 109 5.08 8.38 -1.20
CA LEU A 109 4.74 8.73 -2.57
C LEU A 109 5.99 9.24 -3.29
N VAL A 110 5.97 9.17 -4.62
CA VAL A 110 6.92 9.86 -5.50
C VAL A 110 6.11 10.66 -6.51
N TYR A 111 6.31 11.96 -6.58
CA TYR A 111 5.93 12.78 -7.72
C TYR A 111 6.99 12.60 -8.80
N SER A 112 6.61 12.24 -10.02
CA SER A 112 7.53 12.15 -11.15
C SER A 112 7.11 13.12 -12.25
N TYR A 113 8.08 13.83 -12.83
CA TYR A 113 7.90 14.77 -13.92
C TYR A 113 8.97 14.57 -14.99
N ASP A 114 8.58 14.63 -16.26
CA ASP A 114 9.50 14.57 -17.39
C ASP A 114 9.51 15.91 -18.13
N ASP A 115 10.69 16.52 -18.27
CA ASP A 115 10.82 17.90 -18.74
C ASP A 115 10.57 18.11 -20.24
N LYS A 116 10.68 17.07 -21.07
CA LYS A 116 10.47 17.15 -22.53
C LYS A 116 9.08 16.72 -22.94
N THR A 117 8.52 15.70 -22.28
CA THR A 117 7.16 15.23 -22.57
C THR A 117 6.10 15.99 -21.78
N GLU A 118 6.52 16.69 -20.72
CA GLU A 118 5.69 17.42 -19.75
C GLU A 118 4.73 16.51 -18.97
N ILE A 119 4.96 15.20 -19.01
CA ILE A 119 4.13 14.23 -18.28
C ILE A 119 4.50 14.29 -16.80
N SER A 120 3.49 14.45 -15.97
CA SER A 120 3.55 14.38 -14.52
C SER A 120 2.71 13.22 -14.01
N MET A 121 3.11 12.60 -12.90
CA MET A 121 2.34 11.55 -12.24
C MET A 121 2.70 11.39 -10.76
N ILE A 122 1.80 10.76 -10.00
CA ILE A 122 2.04 10.36 -8.60
C ILE A 122 2.17 8.85 -8.55
N ILE A 123 3.31 8.35 -8.07
CA ILE A 123 3.61 6.93 -7.96
C ILE A 123 3.45 6.51 -6.50
N ALA A 124 2.77 5.38 -6.28
CA ALA A 124 2.39 4.90 -4.94
C ALA A 124 2.89 3.47 -4.64
N PRO A 125 2.98 3.07 -3.34
CA PRO A 125 3.59 1.80 -2.92
C PRO A 125 2.85 0.55 -3.43
N GLU A 126 1.56 0.66 -3.71
CA GLU A 126 0.73 -0.36 -4.36
C GLU A 126 1.10 -0.65 -5.83
N GLU A 127 2.18 -0.04 -6.34
CA GLU A 127 2.68 -0.20 -7.71
C GLU A 127 1.70 0.32 -8.75
N THR A 128 1.11 1.46 -8.45
CA THR A 128 0.24 2.19 -9.37
C THR A 128 0.69 3.63 -9.52
N LYS A 129 0.13 4.28 -10.54
CA LYS A 129 0.24 5.71 -10.78
C LYS A 129 -1.12 6.35 -10.68
N TYR A 130 -1.16 7.55 -10.15
CA TYR A 130 -2.33 8.42 -10.13
C TYR A 130 -1.98 9.69 -10.91
N HIS A 131 -3.00 10.27 -11.54
CA HIS A 131 -2.88 11.58 -12.21
C HIS A 131 -1.74 11.64 -13.21
N GLU A 132 -1.64 10.64 -14.10
CA GLU A 132 -0.75 10.72 -15.26
C GLU A 132 -1.34 11.70 -16.28
N THR A 133 -0.79 12.90 -16.33
CA THR A 133 -1.31 13.99 -17.18
C THR A 133 -0.20 14.99 -17.52
N LYS A 134 -0.45 15.85 -18.51
CA LYS A 134 0.38 17.01 -18.81
C LYS A 134 0.05 18.24 -17.96
N ASP A 135 -1.05 18.18 -17.21
CA ASP A 135 -1.42 19.23 -16.26
C ASP A 135 -0.64 19.03 -14.94
N GLN A 136 0.50 19.69 -14.85
CA GLN A 136 1.36 19.64 -13.67
C GLN A 136 0.65 20.18 -12.42
N GLU A 137 -0.19 21.20 -12.55
CA GLU A 137 -0.89 21.81 -11.43
C GLU A 137 -1.93 20.83 -10.86
N GLU A 138 -2.69 20.17 -11.72
CA GLU A 138 -3.61 19.10 -11.34
C GLU A 138 -2.88 18.00 -10.55
N THR A 139 -1.73 17.54 -11.06
CA THR A 139 -0.95 16.49 -10.39
C THR A 139 -0.41 16.94 -9.03
N LEU A 140 0.15 18.15 -8.92
CA LEU A 140 0.67 18.67 -7.65
C LEU A 140 -0.44 18.89 -6.63
N LYS A 141 -1.60 19.41 -7.05
CA LYS A 141 -2.78 19.56 -6.19
C LYS A 141 -3.22 18.22 -5.62
N ASN A 142 -3.32 17.20 -6.47
CA ASN A 142 -3.67 15.85 -6.05
C ASN A 142 -2.60 15.20 -5.17
N LEU A 143 -1.32 15.50 -5.40
CA LEU A 143 -0.21 15.01 -4.59
C LEU A 143 -0.32 15.53 -3.16
N VAL A 144 -0.51 16.84 -2.98
CA VAL A 144 -0.62 17.46 -1.65
C VAL A 144 -1.84 16.90 -0.92
N GLU A 145 -2.98 16.77 -1.59
CA GLU A 145 -4.19 16.20 -0.99
C GLU A 145 -4.00 14.73 -0.59
N MET A 146 -3.42 13.90 -1.47
CA MET A 146 -3.12 12.50 -1.16
C MET A 146 -2.13 12.38 0.01
N ALA A 147 -1.09 13.22 0.04
CA ALA A 147 -0.13 13.25 1.13
C ALA A 147 -0.80 13.65 2.45
N TYR A 148 -1.68 14.65 2.42
CA TYR A 148 -2.47 15.06 3.57
C TYR A 148 -3.32 13.90 4.08
N LEU A 149 -4.19 13.33 3.24
CA LEU A 149 -5.09 12.22 3.61
C LEU A 149 -4.32 11.02 4.16
N ARG A 150 -3.30 10.57 3.43
CA ARG A 150 -2.54 9.37 3.81
C ARG A 150 -1.65 9.57 5.05
N SER A 151 -1.23 10.80 5.36
CA SER A 151 -0.50 11.10 6.61
C SER A 151 -1.33 10.96 7.89
N HIS A 152 -2.66 10.85 7.78
CA HIS A 152 -3.60 10.68 8.90
C HIS A 152 -3.93 9.22 9.19
N LEU A 153 -3.43 8.31 8.36
CA LEU A 153 -3.73 6.89 8.49
C LEU A 153 -3.08 6.28 9.71
N THR A 154 -3.73 5.26 10.24
CA THR A 154 -3.27 4.52 11.41
C THR A 154 -2.73 3.16 11.00
N PHE A 155 -1.63 2.75 11.62
CA PHE A 155 -0.93 1.51 11.29
C PHE A 155 -0.57 0.74 12.56
N THR A 156 -0.66 -0.58 12.47
CA THR A 156 -0.24 -1.49 13.53
C THR A 156 1.27 -1.69 13.51
N ARG A 157 1.88 -1.71 14.71
CA ARG A 157 3.29 -2.03 14.85
C ARG A 157 3.45 -3.54 15.06
N SER A 158 4.25 -4.16 14.21
CA SER A 158 4.64 -5.57 14.36
C SER A 158 5.96 -5.68 15.10
N THR A 159 5.98 -6.47 16.18
CA THR A 159 7.22 -6.90 16.85
C THR A 159 7.62 -8.25 16.28
N VAL A 160 8.78 -8.32 15.62
CA VAL A 160 9.31 -9.60 15.14
C VAL A 160 10.01 -10.30 16.28
N ILE A 161 9.65 -11.55 16.53
CA ILE A 161 10.29 -12.42 17.52
C ILE A 161 10.89 -13.64 16.82
N ALA A 162 11.84 -14.31 17.47
CA ALA A 162 12.47 -15.51 16.94
C ALA A 162 11.42 -16.59 16.64
N GLY A 163 11.60 -17.28 15.51
CA GLY A 163 10.70 -18.33 15.05
C GLY A 163 10.95 -18.68 13.59
N GLU A 164 10.37 -19.77 13.14
CA GLU A 164 10.48 -20.23 11.76
C GLU A 164 9.20 -19.92 10.97
N PRO A 165 9.32 -19.66 9.65
CA PRO A 165 8.16 -19.59 8.78
C PRO A 165 7.34 -20.88 8.84
N VAL A 166 6.01 -20.74 8.83
CA VAL A 166 5.10 -21.89 8.68
C VAL A 166 5.20 -22.35 7.24
N SER A 167 5.63 -23.60 7.02
CA SER A 167 5.71 -24.19 5.68
C SER A 167 4.40 -24.00 4.92
N TRP A 168 4.49 -23.64 3.64
CA TRP A 168 3.30 -23.57 2.78
C TRP A 168 2.55 -24.89 2.81
N ASN A 169 3.28 -26.02 2.86
CA ASN A 169 2.78 -27.39 2.91
C ASN A 169 2.27 -27.85 4.29
N SER A 170 2.22 -26.96 5.29
CA SER A 170 1.68 -27.27 6.61
C SER A 170 0.15 -27.47 6.56
N GLU A 171 -0.36 -28.42 7.34
CA GLU A 171 -1.80 -28.64 7.58
C GLU A 171 -2.50 -27.43 8.21
N LEU A 172 -1.74 -26.52 8.84
CA LEU A 172 -2.29 -25.26 9.36
C LEU A 172 -2.79 -24.33 8.26
N VAL A 173 -2.33 -24.49 7.01
CA VAL A 173 -2.79 -23.71 5.87
C VAL A 173 -4.04 -24.38 5.30
N PRO A 174 -5.21 -23.72 5.33
CA PRO A 174 -6.45 -24.29 4.81
C PRO A 174 -6.32 -24.74 3.35
N GLU A 175 -6.80 -25.94 3.04
CA GLU A 175 -6.71 -26.53 1.70
C GLU A 175 -7.33 -25.63 0.64
N ALA A 176 -8.51 -25.05 0.91
CA ALA A 176 -9.17 -24.14 -0.02
C ALA A 176 -8.29 -22.92 -0.35
N LEU A 177 -7.67 -22.30 0.66
CA LEU A 177 -6.76 -21.16 0.46
C LEU A 177 -5.54 -21.59 -0.36
N ARG A 178 -4.92 -22.72 0.01
CA ARG A 178 -3.75 -23.26 -0.69
C ARG A 178 -4.04 -23.47 -2.18
N THR A 179 -5.14 -24.13 -2.49
CA THR A 179 -5.55 -24.43 -3.87
C THR A 179 -5.78 -23.16 -4.68
N VAL A 180 -6.47 -22.16 -4.12
CA VAL A 180 -6.72 -20.88 -4.79
C VAL A 180 -5.42 -20.11 -5.03
N ILE A 181 -4.51 -20.05 -4.05
CA ILE A 181 -3.23 -19.33 -4.21
C ILE A 181 -2.32 -20.03 -5.22
N ASN A 182 -2.23 -21.36 -5.20
CA ASN A 182 -1.47 -22.12 -6.19
C ASN A 182 -2.01 -21.88 -7.61
N TYR A 183 -3.34 -21.82 -7.76
CA TYR A 183 -3.96 -21.44 -9.02
C TYR A 183 -3.55 -20.02 -9.44
N CYS A 184 -3.66 -19.02 -8.56
CA CYS A 184 -3.25 -17.64 -8.86
C CYS A 184 -1.77 -17.53 -9.27
N ILE A 185 -0.87 -18.26 -8.60
CA ILE A 185 0.56 -18.33 -8.96
C ILE A 185 0.72 -18.93 -10.35
N LYS A 186 0.08 -20.07 -10.62
CA LYS A 186 0.15 -20.75 -11.92
C LYS A 186 -0.34 -19.86 -13.07
N GLN A 187 -1.33 -19.00 -12.82
CA GLN A 187 -1.88 -18.07 -13.80
C GLN A 187 -1.15 -16.72 -13.87
N GLY A 188 -0.04 -16.53 -13.15
CA GLY A 188 0.77 -15.31 -13.23
C GLY A 188 0.17 -14.09 -12.52
N ALA A 189 -0.71 -14.29 -11.53
CA ALA A 189 -1.30 -13.20 -10.76
C ALA A 189 -0.26 -12.38 -9.96
N TYR A 190 0.82 -13.03 -9.53
CA TYR A 190 1.87 -12.45 -8.68
C TYR A 190 3.12 -12.09 -9.50
N LYS A 191 3.09 -10.91 -10.13
CA LYS A 191 4.19 -10.43 -10.99
C LYS A 191 5.36 -9.90 -10.17
N THR A 192 6.56 -10.32 -10.53
CA THR A 192 7.79 -10.00 -9.80
C THR A 192 8.27 -8.60 -10.14
N PHE A 193 8.61 -7.81 -9.12
CA PHE A 193 9.34 -6.56 -9.24
C PHE A 193 10.50 -6.57 -8.25
N ARG A 194 11.73 -6.37 -8.73
CA ARG A 194 12.95 -6.39 -7.90
C ARG A 194 13.07 -7.65 -7.01
N GLY A 195 12.73 -8.81 -7.57
CA GLY A 195 12.81 -10.10 -6.88
C GLY A 195 11.73 -10.35 -5.81
N SER A 196 10.71 -9.50 -5.70
CA SER A 196 9.55 -9.68 -4.80
C SER A 196 8.24 -9.57 -5.57
N THR A 197 7.15 -10.07 -5.01
CA THR A 197 5.80 -9.89 -5.57
C THR A 197 4.95 -8.98 -4.68
N VAL A 198 3.92 -8.37 -5.25
CA VAL A 198 2.89 -7.62 -4.53
C VAL A 198 1.59 -8.40 -4.42
N GLY A 199 0.66 -7.92 -3.59
CA GLY A 199 -0.49 -8.68 -3.11
C GLY A 199 -0.24 -9.27 -1.72
N HIS A 200 -1.25 -9.97 -1.21
CA HIS A 200 -1.15 -10.68 0.06
C HIS A 200 -2.30 -11.68 0.22
N PHE A 201 -2.13 -12.63 1.12
CA PHE A 201 -3.16 -13.60 1.46
C PHE A 201 -2.97 -14.06 2.89
N ALA A 202 -4.06 -14.48 3.53
CA ALA A 202 -4.04 -14.89 4.93
C ALA A 202 -5.14 -15.88 5.26
N ALA A 203 -4.89 -16.63 6.34
CA ALA A 203 -5.86 -17.45 7.03
C ALA A 203 -5.96 -17.03 8.50
N LYS A 204 -7.16 -16.82 9.00
CA LYS A 204 -7.47 -16.74 10.44
C LYS A 204 -7.58 -18.17 10.97
N LEU A 205 -6.73 -18.52 11.94
CA LEU A 205 -6.77 -19.84 12.60
C LEU A 205 -7.73 -19.81 13.79
N ASP A 206 -7.66 -18.74 14.57
CA ASP A 206 -8.53 -18.48 15.71
C ASP A 206 -8.68 -16.97 15.91
N GLU A 207 -9.33 -16.52 17.00
CA GLU A 207 -9.55 -15.09 17.27
C GLU A 207 -8.28 -14.25 17.38
N LYS A 208 -7.14 -14.86 17.74
CA LYS A 208 -5.88 -14.17 17.98
C LYS A 208 -4.75 -14.60 17.05
N THR A 209 -4.91 -15.71 16.33
CA THR A 209 -3.84 -16.30 15.53
C THR A 209 -4.18 -16.27 14.05
N PHE A 210 -3.24 -15.78 13.25
CA PHE A 210 -3.36 -15.75 11.80
C PHE A 210 -2.08 -16.25 11.13
N LEU A 211 -2.22 -16.81 9.94
CA LEU A 211 -1.13 -17.02 9.00
C LEU A 211 -1.26 -15.98 7.88
N THR A 212 -0.19 -15.29 7.53
CA THR A 212 -0.21 -14.33 6.43
C THR A 212 1.08 -14.42 5.60
N SER A 213 0.97 -14.01 4.34
CA SER A 213 2.11 -13.84 3.44
C SER A 213 3.22 -12.97 4.05
N ARG A 214 4.48 -13.28 3.71
CA ARG A 214 5.67 -12.60 4.22
C ARG A 214 5.96 -11.31 3.43
N ARG A 215 6.50 -10.30 4.11
CA ARG A 215 6.86 -9.03 3.46
C ARG A 215 8.15 -9.17 2.64
N LYS A 216 8.18 -8.54 1.45
CA LYS A 216 9.37 -8.49 0.56
C LYS A 216 9.87 -9.89 0.15
N THR A 217 8.95 -10.76 -0.26
CA THR A 217 9.25 -12.11 -0.74
C THR A 217 8.57 -12.35 -2.09
N ASN A 218 9.08 -13.32 -2.84
CA ASN A 218 8.45 -13.79 -4.07
C ASN A 218 7.44 -14.90 -3.77
N PHE A 219 6.14 -14.63 -3.94
CA PHE A 219 5.10 -15.64 -3.67
C PHE A 219 5.12 -16.79 -4.68
N ASN A 220 5.82 -16.65 -5.80
CA ASN A 220 6.02 -17.76 -6.74
C ASN A 220 6.97 -18.85 -6.18
N ASP A 221 7.63 -18.60 -5.04
CA ASP A 221 8.53 -19.52 -4.34
C ASP A 221 7.96 -19.99 -2.98
N LEU A 222 6.63 -20.05 -2.81
CA LEU A 222 5.99 -20.31 -1.50
C LEU A 222 6.48 -21.57 -0.78
N ASP A 223 6.82 -22.63 -1.52
CA ASP A 223 7.36 -23.87 -0.94
C ASP A 223 8.68 -23.65 -0.19
N LYS A 224 9.46 -22.63 -0.56
CA LYS A 224 10.73 -22.26 0.09
C LYS A 224 10.53 -21.23 1.19
N ILE A 225 9.62 -20.27 0.98
CA ILE A 225 9.49 -19.11 1.89
C ILE A 225 8.48 -19.31 3.01
N GLY A 226 7.43 -20.12 2.80
CA GLY A 226 6.33 -20.28 3.75
C GLY A 226 5.59 -18.99 4.13
N LEU A 227 4.85 -19.05 5.22
CA LEU A 227 4.03 -17.98 5.80
C LEU A 227 4.60 -17.49 7.12
N VAL A 228 4.18 -16.30 7.54
CA VAL A 228 4.41 -15.85 8.91
C VAL A 228 3.18 -16.11 9.76
N LYS A 229 3.40 -16.69 10.94
CA LYS A 229 2.41 -16.73 12.01
C LYS A 229 2.41 -15.40 12.75
N ILE A 230 1.24 -14.79 12.89
CA ILE A 230 1.04 -13.63 13.73
C ILE A 230 0.08 -13.95 14.87
N VAL A 231 0.40 -13.45 16.05
CA VAL A 231 -0.45 -13.52 17.24
C VAL A 231 -0.76 -12.11 17.69
N THR A 232 -2.03 -11.83 17.89
CA THR A 232 -2.49 -10.52 18.33
C THR A 232 -2.38 -10.42 19.84
N ASP A 233 -1.59 -9.46 20.32
CA ASP A 233 -1.44 -9.09 21.74
C ASP A 233 -2.25 -7.81 22.08
N GLY A 234 -2.94 -7.24 21.10
CA GLY A 234 -3.85 -6.09 21.25
C GLY A 234 -4.49 -5.64 19.92
N PRO A 235 -5.25 -4.53 19.91
CA PRO A 235 -5.81 -3.99 18.67
C PRO A 235 -4.72 -3.50 17.70
N ASP A 236 -3.65 -2.89 18.24
CA ASP A 236 -2.65 -2.13 17.46
C ASP A 236 -1.23 -2.71 17.50
N SER A 237 -1.08 -3.89 18.11
CA SER A 237 0.17 -4.63 18.17
C SER A 237 -0.02 -6.08 17.71
N VAL A 238 1.05 -6.63 17.13
CA VAL A 238 1.15 -8.06 16.80
C VAL A 238 2.56 -8.56 17.06
N LEU A 239 2.63 -9.81 17.54
CA LEU A 239 3.84 -10.60 17.54
C LEU A 239 3.92 -11.39 16.22
N ALA A 240 4.99 -11.20 15.47
CA ALA A 240 5.24 -11.89 14.21
C ALA A 240 6.44 -12.84 14.34
N TYR A 241 6.21 -14.12 14.11
CA TYR A 241 7.23 -15.15 14.34
C TYR A 241 8.12 -15.31 13.10
N GLY A 242 9.42 -15.08 13.28
CA GLY A 242 10.47 -15.29 12.27
C GLY A 242 10.64 -14.19 11.23
N SER A 243 9.57 -13.51 10.82
CA SER A 243 9.67 -12.45 9.80
C SER A 243 8.56 -11.41 9.90
N LYS A 244 8.72 -10.28 9.19
CA LYS A 244 7.67 -9.26 9.12
C LYS A 244 6.50 -9.73 8.24
N PRO A 245 5.25 -9.55 8.68
CA PRO A 245 4.08 -9.82 7.84
C PRO A 245 3.98 -8.82 6.71
N SER A 246 3.30 -9.23 5.63
CA SER A 246 2.90 -8.32 4.56
C SER A 246 2.19 -7.10 5.14
N VAL A 247 2.36 -5.95 4.47
CA VAL A 247 1.80 -4.67 4.92
C VAL A 247 0.27 -4.75 5.03
N GLY A 248 -0.40 -5.45 4.10
CA GLY A 248 -1.84 -5.70 4.18
C GLY A 248 -2.28 -6.69 5.28
N GLY A 249 -1.35 -7.36 5.96
CA GLY A 249 -1.61 -8.28 7.08
C GLY A 249 -2.52 -7.70 8.16
N GLN A 250 -2.36 -6.40 8.45
CA GLN A 250 -3.23 -5.71 9.42
C GLN A 250 -4.62 -5.43 8.85
N SER A 251 -4.72 -4.94 7.62
CA SER A 251 -6.01 -4.69 6.98
C SER A 251 -6.85 -5.96 6.92
N GLN A 252 -6.21 -7.13 6.72
CA GLN A 252 -6.86 -8.45 6.76
C GLN A 252 -7.51 -8.77 8.12
N ARG A 253 -6.86 -8.41 9.24
CA ARG A 253 -7.43 -8.63 10.58
C ARG A 253 -8.72 -7.83 10.79
N ILE A 254 -8.74 -6.58 10.34
CA ILE A 254 -9.94 -5.72 10.41
C ILE A 254 -11.05 -6.32 9.57
N ILE A 255 -10.72 -6.78 8.35
CA ILE A 255 -11.68 -7.44 7.46
C ILE A 255 -12.29 -8.67 8.12
N PHE A 256 -11.47 -9.57 8.69
CA PHE A 256 -11.95 -10.76 9.40
C PHE A 256 -12.76 -10.42 10.65
N GLY A 257 -12.35 -9.41 11.42
CA GLY A 257 -13.07 -8.96 12.61
C GLY A 257 -14.47 -8.43 12.30
N GLN A 258 -14.63 -7.72 11.18
CA GLN A 258 -15.93 -7.19 10.72
C GLN A 258 -16.74 -8.20 9.92
N ASN A 259 -16.12 -9.28 9.44
CA ASN A 259 -16.75 -10.30 8.60
C ASN A 259 -16.43 -11.72 9.14
N GLN A 260 -16.85 -12.00 10.37
CA GLN A 260 -16.45 -13.19 11.14
C GLN A 260 -16.75 -14.55 10.47
N LYS A 261 -17.67 -14.59 9.51
CA LYS A 261 -17.97 -15.79 8.70
C LYS A 261 -16.86 -16.20 7.75
N TYR A 262 -15.88 -15.33 7.50
CA TYR A 262 -14.75 -15.60 6.63
C TYR A 262 -13.47 -15.74 7.45
N ASN A 263 -12.62 -16.67 7.03
CA ASN A 263 -11.33 -16.93 7.66
C ASN A 263 -10.20 -17.03 6.63
N CYS A 264 -10.48 -16.87 5.33
CA CYS A 264 -9.48 -16.85 4.27
C CYS A 264 -9.66 -15.57 3.45
N ILE A 265 -8.54 -15.02 2.97
CA ILE A 265 -8.53 -13.88 2.04
C ILE A 265 -7.40 -14.03 1.03
N VAL A 266 -7.71 -13.72 -0.23
CA VAL A 266 -6.73 -13.58 -1.31
C VAL A 266 -6.80 -12.18 -1.89
N HIS A 267 -5.61 -11.61 -2.13
CA HIS A 267 -5.42 -10.33 -2.79
C HIS A 267 -4.20 -10.39 -3.71
N PHE A 268 -4.37 -9.86 -4.92
CA PHE A 268 -3.35 -9.74 -5.97
C PHE A 268 -3.61 -8.45 -6.75
N HIS A 269 -2.63 -7.99 -7.54
CA HIS A 269 -2.72 -6.72 -8.26
C HIS A 269 -3.05 -6.97 -9.74
N SER A 270 -4.25 -7.47 -10.02
CA SER A 270 -4.75 -7.66 -11.39
C SER A 270 -5.96 -6.79 -11.66
N PRO A 271 -6.11 -6.25 -12.88
CA PRO A 271 -7.22 -5.38 -13.21
C PRO A 271 -8.54 -6.15 -13.25
N LYS A 272 -9.59 -5.45 -12.85
CA LYS A 272 -10.97 -5.91 -12.97
C LYS A 272 -11.37 -6.01 -14.45
N LYS A 273 -12.00 -7.11 -14.85
CA LYS A 273 -12.57 -7.27 -16.20
C LYS A 273 -13.74 -6.29 -16.41
N LYS A 274 -13.92 -5.83 -17.65
CA LYS A 274 -14.93 -4.81 -18.03
C LYS A 274 -16.34 -5.13 -17.52
N ASN A 275 -16.75 -6.41 -17.57
CA ASN A 275 -18.10 -6.85 -17.20
C ASN A 275 -18.21 -7.37 -15.75
N SER A 276 -17.16 -7.22 -14.95
CA SER A 276 -17.19 -7.73 -13.57
C SER A 276 -18.17 -6.93 -12.71
N LEU A 277 -18.97 -7.65 -11.94
CA LEU A 277 -19.97 -7.09 -11.02
C LEU A 277 -19.41 -6.77 -9.63
N VAL A 278 -18.10 -6.98 -9.42
CA VAL A 278 -17.42 -6.70 -8.15
C VAL A 278 -17.44 -5.19 -7.89
N PRO A 279 -17.95 -4.72 -6.74
CA PRO A 279 -17.93 -3.29 -6.43
C PRO A 279 -16.49 -2.78 -6.33
N ALA A 280 -16.28 -1.53 -6.73
CA ALA A 280 -15.00 -0.85 -6.55
C ALA A 280 -15.14 0.23 -5.46
N VAL A 281 -14.12 0.35 -4.63
CA VAL A 281 -13.97 1.45 -3.66
C VAL A 281 -12.63 2.15 -3.90
N SER A 282 -12.55 3.42 -3.56
CA SER A 282 -11.33 4.20 -3.78
C SER A 282 -10.18 3.70 -2.90
N GLN A 283 -8.97 3.65 -3.48
CA GLN A 283 -7.71 3.48 -2.76
C GLN A 283 -6.95 4.81 -2.60
N ARG A 284 -7.34 5.87 -3.32
CA ARG A 284 -6.56 7.12 -3.40
C ARG A 284 -6.23 7.69 -2.02
N GLU A 285 -7.22 7.72 -1.14
CA GLU A 285 -7.16 8.29 0.21
C GLU A 285 -6.41 7.40 1.21
N TYR A 286 -6.19 6.13 0.86
CA TYR A 286 -5.70 5.11 1.79
C TYR A 286 -4.36 4.52 1.33
N GLU A 287 -3.49 4.22 2.28
CA GLU A 287 -2.29 3.42 2.04
C GLU A 287 -2.57 1.97 2.46
N CYS A 288 -2.13 1.01 1.65
CA CYS A 288 -2.23 -0.41 1.97
C CYS A 288 -1.64 -0.69 3.37
N GLY A 289 -2.31 -1.52 4.16
CA GLY A 289 -1.91 -1.84 5.53
C GLY A 289 -2.37 -0.87 6.61
N SER A 290 -2.94 0.28 6.23
CA SER A 290 -3.62 1.15 7.20
C SER A 290 -4.92 0.51 7.71
N HIS A 291 -5.38 0.97 8.87
CA HIS A 291 -6.65 0.52 9.42
C HIS A 291 -7.82 0.99 8.59
N GLU A 292 -7.73 2.22 8.09
CA GLU A 292 -8.75 2.83 7.25
C GLU A 292 -8.88 2.09 5.91
N CYS A 293 -7.76 1.69 5.30
CA CYS A 293 -7.78 0.79 4.14
C CYS A 293 -8.52 -0.53 4.46
N GLY A 294 -8.26 -1.11 5.63
CA GLY A 294 -8.95 -2.33 6.09
C GLY A 294 -10.45 -2.13 6.29
N LYS A 295 -10.86 -1.01 6.90
CA LYS A 295 -12.28 -0.64 7.08
C LYS A 295 -12.99 -0.39 5.76
N ASN A 296 -12.37 0.38 4.86
CA ASN A 296 -12.90 0.65 3.52
C ASN A 296 -13.09 -0.66 2.73
N THR A 297 -12.10 -1.55 2.79
CA THR A 297 -12.19 -2.89 2.18
C THR A 297 -13.36 -3.67 2.78
N ALA A 298 -13.44 -3.77 4.11
CA ALA A 298 -14.46 -4.53 4.82
C ALA A 298 -15.89 -4.04 4.51
N GLN A 299 -16.08 -2.72 4.44
CA GLN A 299 -17.37 -2.09 4.15
C GLN A 299 -17.77 -2.22 2.67
N GLY A 300 -16.79 -2.26 1.76
CA GLY A 300 -17.05 -2.41 0.32
C GLY A 300 -17.34 -3.84 -0.13
N LEU A 301 -17.20 -4.85 0.74
CA LEU A 301 -17.44 -6.25 0.40
C LEU A 301 -18.90 -6.51 -0.02
N LYS A 302 -19.07 -7.08 -1.21
CA LYS A 302 -20.35 -7.62 -1.68
C LYS A 302 -20.31 -9.14 -1.77
N LYS A 303 -21.41 -9.81 -1.46
CA LYS A 303 -21.55 -11.28 -1.51
C LYS A 303 -21.75 -11.78 -2.95
N PHE A 304 -21.06 -12.86 -3.29
CA PHE A 304 -21.19 -13.63 -4.53
C PHE A 304 -21.15 -15.12 -4.15
N GLY A 305 -22.29 -15.82 -4.18
CA GLY A 305 -22.35 -17.21 -3.70
C GLY A 305 -21.89 -17.33 -2.24
N ASN A 306 -20.89 -18.17 -1.98
CA ASN A 306 -20.31 -18.43 -0.66
C ASN A 306 -19.09 -17.57 -0.32
N LEU A 307 -18.71 -16.63 -1.20
CA LEU A 307 -17.62 -15.69 -0.98
C LEU A 307 -18.12 -14.23 -0.98
N SER A 308 -17.24 -13.30 -0.59
CA SER A 308 -17.43 -11.88 -0.83
C SER A 308 -16.21 -11.27 -1.48
N ALA A 309 -16.42 -10.20 -2.26
CA ALA A 309 -15.33 -9.51 -2.92
C ALA A 309 -15.58 -8.00 -3.01
N VAL A 310 -14.48 -7.26 -3.05
CA VAL A 310 -14.40 -5.84 -3.36
C VAL A 310 -13.13 -5.59 -4.18
N TYR A 311 -13.17 -4.63 -5.08
CA TYR A 311 -12.01 -4.15 -5.81
C TYR A 311 -11.53 -2.83 -5.21
N LEU A 312 -10.26 -2.74 -4.84
CA LEU A 312 -9.64 -1.48 -4.47
C LEU A 312 -9.13 -0.84 -5.75
N ASP A 313 -9.68 0.32 -6.11
CA ASP A 313 -9.34 1.00 -7.35
C ASP A 313 -7.83 1.27 -7.44
N ASN A 314 -7.25 1.11 -8.63
CA ASN A 314 -5.80 1.21 -8.85
C ASN A 314 -4.92 0.28 -8.00
N HIS A 315 -5.48 -0.72 -7.34
CA HIS A 315 -4.74 -1.64 -6.46
C HIS A 315 -5.03 -3.11 -6.81
N GLY A 316 -6.23 -3.60 -6.53
CA GLY A 316 -6.60 -4.99 -6.83
C GLY A 316 -7.76 -5.54 -5.99
N PRO A 317 -8.24 -6.76 -6.30
CA PRO A 317 -9.34 -7.37 -5.56
C PRO A 317 -8.94 -7.86 -4.17
N ASN A 318 -9.88 -7.78 -3.24
CA ASN A 318 -9.87 -8.52 -1.99
C ASN A 318 -11.03 -9.50 -2.02
N ILE A 319 -10.73 -10.79 -1.99
CA ILE A 319 -11.71 -11.88 -2.07
C ILE A 319 -11.64 -12.67 -0.77
N VAL A 320 -12.74 -12.70 -0.02
CA VAL A 320 -12.83 -13.35 1.29
C VAL A 320 -13.79 -14.53 1.23
N PHE A 321 -13.43 -15.61 1.91
CA PHE A 321 -14.21 -16.84 1.94
C PHE A 321 -13.94 -17.62 3.23
N HIS A 322 -14.78 -18.62 3.51
CA HIS A 322 -14.56 -19.57 4.59
C HIS A 322 -13.71 -20.74 4.09
N SER A 323 -12.87 -21.32 4.95
CA SER A 323 -11.93 -22.40 4.63
C SER A 323 -12.60 -23.68 4.13
N SER A 324 -13.88 -23.87 4.43
CA SER A 324 -14.70 -24.99 3.97
C SER A 324 -15.32 -24.78 2.58
N ILE A 325 -15.07 -23.65 1.92
CA ILE A 325 -15.61 -23.38 0.58
C ILE A 325 -15.05 -24.38 -0.43
N ASN A 326 -15.84 -24.72 -1.45
CA ASN A 326 -15.30 -25.37 -2.64
C ASN A 326 -14.32 -24.40 -3.32
N SER A 327 -13.04 -24.76 -3.37
CA SER A 327 -11.99 -23.92 -3.97
C SER A 327 -12.27 -23.59 -5.45
N GLN A 328 -12.94 -24.48 -6.18
CA GLN A 328 -13.31 -24.23 -7.57
C GLN A 328 -14.32 -23.08 -7.71
N GLU A 329 -15.19 -22.87 -6.72
CA GLU A 329 -16.12 -21.72 -6.70
C GLU A 329 -15.34 -20.40 -6.69
N VAL A 330 -14.28 -20.32 -5.87
CA VAL A 330 -13.41 -19.14 -5.79
C VAL A 330 -12.61 -18.95 -7.08
N ILE A 331 -12.09 -20.04 -7.66
CA ILE A 331 -11.31 -20.00 -8.91
C ILE A 331 -12.18 -19.50 -10.06
N ASN A 332 -13.37 -20.07 -10.25
CA ASN A 332 -14.31 -19.63 -11.29
C ASN A 332 -14.66 -18.15 -11.13
N PHE A 333 -14.93 -17.73 -9.89
CA PHE A 333 -15.18 -16.32 -9.59
C PHE A 333 -14.00 -15.43 -9.99
N ILE A 334 -12.75 -15.84 -9.70
CA ILE A 334 -11.55 -15.09 -10.10
C ILE A 334 -11.46 -15.00 -11.62
N GLU A 335 -11.60 -16.12 -12.32
CA GLU A 335 -11.55 -16.19 -13.79
C GLU A 335 -12.61 -15.30 -14.45
N GLU A 336 -13.83 -15.27 -13.91
CA GLU A 336 -14.91 -14.45 -14.45
C GLU A 336 -14.66 -12.94 -14.26
N ASN A 337 -13.91 -12.55 -13.23
CA ASN A 337 -13.87 -11.15 -12.77
C ASN A 337 -12.53 -10.43 -12.95
N PHE A 338 -11.39 -11.13 -13.04
CA PHE A 338 -10.06 -10.50 -13.04
C PHE A 338 -9.15 -11.02 -14.16
N ASP A 339 -8.36 -10.13 -14.75
CA ASP A 339 -7.39 -10.47 -15.80
C ASP A 339 -6.01 -10.74 -15.16
N LEU A 340 -5.77 -12.01 -14.81
CA LEU A 340 -4.54 -12.42 -14.10
C LEU A 340 -3.26 -12.25 -14.93
N ALA A 341 -3.37 -12.21 -16.25
CA ALA A 341 -2.24 -11.95 -17.13
C ALA A 341 -1.74 -10.50 -17.01
N LYS A 342 -2.59 -9.57 -16.57
CA LYS A 342 -2.26 -8.15 -16.42
C LYS A 342 -1.96 -7.75 -14.98
N LYS A 343 -1.33 -6.59 -14.84
CA LYS A 343 -1.10 -5.93 -13.56
C LYS A 343 -1.94 -4.67 -13.45
N THR A 344 -2.57 -4.45 -12.30
CA THR A 344 -3.15 -3.14 -12.00
C THR A 344 -2.04 -2.08 -12.04
N GLY A 345 -2.29 -0.91 -12.63
CA GLY A 345 -1.26 0.13 -12.81
C GLY A 345 -0.43 0.02 -14.11
N GLY A 346 -0.38 -1.17 -14.74
CA GLY A 346 -0.12 -1.34 -16.17
C GLY A 346 1.31 -1.54 -16.67
N TYR A 347 2.37 -1.42 -15.85
CA TYR A 347 3.73 -1.28 -16.41
C TYR A 347 4.82 -2.19 -15.84
N VAL A 348 4.52 -3.03 -14.86
CA VAL A 348 5.48 -4.01 -14.37
C VAL A 348 5.11 -5.38 -14.91
N GLU A 349 5.93 -5.88 -15.82
CA GLU A 349 5.83 -7.22 -16.42
C GLU A 349 6.54 -8.27 -15.58
#